data_AF-A0AAU5TXK6-F1
#
_entry.id   AF-A0AAU5TXK6-F1
#
_cell.length_a   1.000
_cell.length_b   1.000
_cell.length_c   1.000
_cell.angle_alpha   90.00
_cell.angle_beta   90.00
_cell.angle_gamma   90.00
#
_symmetry.space_group_name_H-M   'P 1'
#
loop_
_entity.id
_entity.type
_entity.pdbx_description
1 polymer ?
#
loop_
_entity_poly.entity_id
_entity_poly.type
_entity_poly.pdbx_seq_one_letter_code
_entity_poly.pdbx_strand_id
1 'polypeptide(L)'
;MSTSDLVTFFDERFSEVSAYLELLEQVEMVARNGPPKLAGSEYRITAPQQKILYSSVYLQLYNLVEATMARCISEITKAAAASARWQPHELSDELRQEWVRSSARTHADMAPDSRLKYALQMTDHLVNQLPIRDFEIEAGGGGNWDDEAIYAMAKRLGCQITISSTALAGVKRVRRDGMGSMKLVKDRRNSLAHGSISFVDCADGIIATELREMSQQVESYLREVIKCFAHYIDSYIFLRPEIRPNGGTT
;
A
#
# COMPACT_ATOMS: atom_id res chain seq x y z
N MET A 1 4.39 10.14 -16.00
CA MET A 1 3.49 10.62 -14.93
C MET A 1 4.36 11.11 -13.80
N SER A 2 3.99 12.22 -13.17
CA SER A 2 4.83 12.88 -12.18
C SER A 2 4.49 12.39 -10.77
N THR A 3 5.41 12.55 -9.82
CA THR A 3 5.17 12.41 -8.37
C THR A 3 3.85 13.02 -7.87
N SER A 4 3.34 14.07 -8.53
CA SER A 4 2.04 14.67 -8.24
C SER A 4 0.89 13.64 -8.31
N ASP A 5 0.97 12.66 -9.20
CA ASP A 5 -0.13 11.73 -9.46
C ASP A 5 -0.29 10.70 -8.32
N LEU A 6 0.81 10.30 -7.67
CA LEU A 6 0.78 9.40 -6.50
C LEU A 6 0.16 10.08 -5.28
N VAL A 7 0.53 11.33 -5.03
CA VAL A 7 0.02 12.10 -3.89
C VAL A 7 -1.46 12.42 -4.09
N THR A 8 -1.86 12.88 -5.28
CA THR A 8 -3.27 13.15 -5.59
C THR A 8 -4.14 11.91 -5.42
N PHE A 9 -3.71 10.76 -5.95
CA PHE A 9 -4.42 9.49 -5.76
C PHE A 9 -4.59 9.15 -4.28
N PHE A 10 -3.53 9.28 -3.49
CA PHE A 10 -3.59 9.02 -2.05
C PHE A 10 -4.55 9.98 -1.33
N ASP A 11 -4.49 11.27 -1.65
CA ASP A 11 -5.33 12.30 -1.04
C ASP A 11 -6.82 12.06 -1.33
N GLU A 12 -7.16 11.71 -2.57
CA GLU A 12 -8.53 11.32 -2.95
C GLU A 12 -9.01 10.13 -2.12
N ARG A 13 -8.22 9.05 -2.07
CA ARG A 13 -8.56 7.84 -1.30
C ARG A 13 -8.67 8.11 0.20
N PHE A 14 -7.78 8.94 0.76
CA PHE A 14 -7.79 9.27 2.18
C PHE A 14 -8.93 10.24 2.54
N SER A 15 -9.36 11.09 1.62
CA SER A 15 -10.49 11.99 1.83
C SER A 15 -11.79 11.22 2.10
N GLU A 16 -11.98 10.06 1.45
CA GLU A 16 -13.12 9.17 1.69
C GLU A 16 -13.10 8.59 3.11
N VAL A 17 -11.94 8.11 3.56
CA VAL A 17 -11.75 7.62 4.94
C VAL A 17 -12.03 8.74 5.95
N SER A 18 -11.55 9.94 5.65
CA SER A 18 -11.71 11.11 6.51
C SER A 18 -13.17 11.53 6.65
N ALA A 19 -13.90 11.60 5.53
CA ALA A 19 -15.33 11.89 5.49
C ALA A 19 -16.16 10.83 6.24
N TYR A 20 -15.78 9.55 6.10
CA TYR A 20 -16.44 8.49 6.85
C TYR A 20 -16.24 8.63 8.35
N LEU A 21 -15.00 8.88 8.79
CA LEU A 21 -14.71 9.09 10.21
C LEU A 21 -15.37 10.36 10.78
N GLU A 22 -15.53 11.43 9.98
CA GLU A 22 -16.29 12.63 10.39
C GLU A 22 -17.74 12.27 10.72
N LEU A 23 -18.39 11.45 9.87
CA LEU A 23 -19.71 10.91 10.16
C LEU A 23 -19.72 10.11 11.48
N LEU A 24 -18.72 9.25 11.71
CA LEU A 24 -18.66 8.44 12.93
C LEU A 24 -18.50 9.27 14.20
N GLU A 25 -17.73 10.35 14.13
CA GLU A 25 -17.55 11.31 15.22
C GLU A 25 -18.88 12.01 15.57
N GLN A 26 -19.68 12.39 14.56
CA GLN A 26 -21.02 12.94 14.79
C GLN A 26 -21.97 11.92 15.40
N VAL A 27 -21.96 10.68 14.90
CA VAL A 27 -22.77 9.58 15.45
C VAL A 27 -22.43 9.33 16.92
N GLU A 28 -21.14 9.30 17.26
CA GLU A 28 -20.69 9.13 18.65
C GLU A 28 -21.12 10.30 19.54
N MET A 29 -20.95 11.53 19.07
CA MET A 29 -21.30 12.73 19.82
C MET A 29 -22.79 12.72 20.20
N VAL A 30 -23.67 12.37 19.26
CA VAL A 30 -25.11 12.26 19.52
C VAL A 30 -25.40 11.09 20.47
N ALA A 31 -24.70 9.96 20.29
CA ALA A 31 -24.89 8.75 21.12
C ALA A 31 -24.68 8.99 22.62
N ARG A 32 -23.84 9.98 23.00
CA ARG A 32 -23.63 10.39 24.41
C ARG A 32 -24.90 10.90 25.09
N ASN A 33 -25.86 11.42 24.33
CA ASN A 33 -27.14 11.94 24.84
C ASN A 33 -28.31 10.99 24.58
N GLY A 34 -28.03 9.75 24.15
CA GLY A 34 -29.02 8.73 23.81
C GLY A 34 -28.88 8.25 22.35
N PRO A 35 -29.60 7.19 21.94
CA PRO A 35 -29.42 6.59 20.62
C PRO A 35 -29.65 7.61 19.49
N PRO A 36 -28.70 7.78 18.54
CA PRO A 36 -28.83 8.74 17.44
C PRO A 36 -30.08 8.46 16.62
N LYS A 37 -30.83 9.51 16.30
CA LYS A 37 -32.10 9.43 15.56
C LYS A 37 -31.96 10.13 14.21
N LEU A 38 -32.47 9.51 13.15
CA LEU A 38 -32.50 10.12 11.83
C LEU A 38 -33.64 11.15 11.76
N ALA A 39 -33.32 12.37 11.30
CA ALA A 39 -34.33 13.42 11.16
C ALA A 39 -35.47 12.97 10.24
N GLY A 40 -36.72 13.21 10.66
CA GLY A 40 -37.91 12.78 9.91
C GLY A 40 -38.28 11.30 10.05
N SER A 41 -37.60 10.53 10.91
CA SER A 41 -37.91 9.12 11.17
C SER A 41 -37.85 8.78 12.66
N GLU A 42 -38.68 7.86 13.15
CA GLU A 42 -38.56 7.28 14.50
C GLU A 42 -37.39 6.30 14.64
N TYR A 43 -36.65 6.06 13.55
CA TYR A 43 -35.53 5.14 13.51
C TYR A 43 -34.35 5.64 14.35
N ARG A 44 -33.83 4.74 15.19
CA ARG A 44 -32.67 4.98 16.05
C ARG A 44 -31.52 4.07 15.64
N ILE A 45 -30.33 4.65 15.49
CA ILE A 45 -29.09 3.91 15.26
C ILE A 45 -28.77 3.16 16.56
N THR A 46 -28.87 1.84 16.49
CA THR A 46 -28.63 0.95 17.62
C THR A 46 -27.13 0.81 17.92
N ALA A 47 -26.76 0.41 19.13
CA ALA A 47 -25.35 0.18 19.49
C ALA A 47 -24.65 -0.86 18.59
N PRO A 48 -25.27 -2.00 18.20
CA PRO A 48 -24.68 -2.91 17.22
C PRO A 48 -24.41 -2.24 15.87
N GLN A 49 -25.30 -1.37 15.40
CA GLN A 49 -25.09 -0.65 14.14
C GLN A 49 -23.95 0.36 14.22
N GLN A 50 -23.78 1.05 15.35
CA GLN A 50 -22.62 1.91 15.56
C GLN A 50 -21.32 1.11 15.50
N LYS A 51 -21.27 -0.07 16.15
CA LYS A 51 -20.11 -0.97 16.08
C LYS A 51 -19.84 -1.47 14.65
N ILE A 52 -20.89 -1.78 13.88
CA ILE A 52 -20.75 -2.15 12.45
C ILE A 52 -20.15 -1.00 11.64
N LEU A 53 -20.56 0.24 11.92
CA LEU A 53 -19.97 1.42 11.29
C LEU A 53 -18.49 1.57 11.68
N TYR A 54 -18.15 1.45 12.96
CA TYR A 54 -16.78 1.64 13.44
C TYR A 54 -15.82 0.59 12.86
N SER A 55 -16.22 -0.68 12.85
CA SER A 55 -15.39 -1.76 12.31
C SER A 55 -15.12 -1.63 10.81
N SER A 56 -16.00 -0.95 10.05
CA SER A 56 -15.81 -0.69 8.62
C SER A 56 -14.60 0.22 8.34
N VAL A 57 -14.14 1.03 9.31
CA VAL A 57 -12.92 1.85 9.17
C VAL A 57 -11.69 0.98 8.91
N TYR A 58 -11.59 -0.19 9.55
CA TYR A 58 -10.47 -1.10 9.33
C TYR A 58 -10.38 -1.59 7.89
N LEU A 59 -11.53 -1.83 7.24
CA LEU A 59 -11.58 -2.21 5.83
C LEU A 59 -11.13 -1.06 4.93
N GLN A 60 -11.61 0.15 5.19
CA GLN A 60 -11.25 1.33 4.40
C GLN A 60 -9.76 1.69 4.54
N LEU A 61 -9.23 1.68 5.77
CA LEU A 61 -7.81 1.92 6.03
C LEU A 61 -6.94 0.85 5.38
N TYR A 62 -7.34 -0.41 5.45
CA TYR A 62 -6.59 -1.47 4.80
C TYR A 62 -6.59 -1.32 3.28
N ASN A 63 -7.74 -1.01 2.69
CA ASN A 63 -7.84 -0.75 1.26
C ASN A 63 -6.97 0.45 0.84
N LEU A 64 -6.91 1.51 1.65
CA LEU A 64 -6.01 2.63 1.43
C LEU A 64 -4.54 2.18 1.39
N VAL A 65 -4.09 1.39 2.38
CA VAL A 65 -2.72 0.86 2.44
C VAL A 65 -2.41 0.01 1.20
N GLU A 66 -3.29 -0.92 0.86
CA GLU A 66 -3.12 -1.84 -0.26
C GLU A 66 -3.10 -1.11 -1.61
N ALA A 67 -4.04 -0.19 -1.82
CA ALA A 67 -4.11 0.61 -3.04
C ALA A 67 -2.90 1.54 -3.19
N THR A 68 -2.42 2.12 -2.09
CA THR A 68 -1.21 2.95 -2.07
C THR A 68 0.01 2.14 -2.52
N MET A 69 0.23 0.97 -1.90
CA MET A 69 1.38 0.13 -2.24
C MET A 69 1.31 -0.42 -3.66
N ALA A 70 0.13 -0.88 -4.10
CA ALA A 70 -0.08 -1.32 -5.47
C ALA A 70 0.25 -0.20 -6.47
N ARG A 71 -0.17 1.03 -6.17
CA ARG A 71 0.12 2.19 -7.02
C ARG A 71 1.61 2.53 -7.04
N CYS A 72 2.28 2.59 -5.88
CA CYS A 72 3.72 2.82 -5.79
C CYS A 72 4.53 1.81 -6.62
N ILE A 73 4.19 0.52 -6.53
CA ILE A 73 4.85 -0.55 -7.30
C ILE A 73 4.58 -0.38 -8.80
N SER A 74 3.32 -0.11 -9.18
CA SER A 74 2.92 0.09 -10.57
C SER A 74 3.62 1.29 -11.21
N GLU A 75 3.83 2.38 -10.48
CA GLU A 75 4.53 3.55 -11.03
C GLU A 75 6.03 3.29 -11.25
N ILE A 76 6.68 2.44 -10.44
CA ILE A 76 8.06 1.99 -10.73
C ILE A 76 8.10 1.23 -12.05
N THR A 77 7.20 0.27 -12.26
CA THR A 77 7.24 -0.54 -13.49
C THR A 77 6.91 0.30 -14.72
N LYS A 78 5.96 1.23 -14.60
CA LYS A 78 5.67 2.23 -15.65
C LYS A 78 6.88 3.10 -15.94
N ALA A 79 7.62 3.57 -14.91
CA ALA A 79 8.82 4.38 -15.11
C ALA A 79 9.93 3.59 -15.83
N ALA A 80 10.12 2.32 -15.48
CA ALA A 80 11.10 1.44 -16.13
C ALA A 80 10.70 1.05 -17.57
N ALA A 81 9.40 0.91 -17.86
CA ALA A 81 8.89 0.63 -19.20
C ALA A 81 8.65 1.90 -20.06
N ALA A 82 8.73 3.09 -19.45
CA ALA A 82 8.32 4.34 -20.06
C ALA A 82 9.04 4.58 -21.39
N SER A 83 8.24 4.86 -22.42
CA SER A 83 8.71 5.22 -23.77
C SER A 83 9.62 4.19 -24.44
N ALA A 84 9.63 2.93 -23.97
CA ALA A 84 10.54 1.89 -24.45
C ALA A 84 12.01 2.37 -24.50
N ARG A 85 12.40 3.16 -23.50
CA ARG A 85 13.71 3.82 -23.44
C ARG A 85 14.79 2.94 -22.83
N TRP A 86 14.43 2.20 -21.78
CA TRP A 86 15.39 1.51 -20.93
C TRP A 86 15.51 0.03 -21.29
N GLN A 87 16.71 -0.49 -21.16
CA GLN A 87 17.05 -1.89 -21.35
C GLN A 87 17.31 -2.59 -20.00
N PRO A 88 17.15 -3.92 -19.92
CA PRO A 88 17.32 -4.66 -18.66
C PRO A 88 18.68 -4.47 -17.98
N HIS A 89 19.75 -4.26 -18.75
CA HIS A 89 21.10 -4.10 -18.22
C HIS A 89 21.34 -2.74 -17.55
N GLU A 90 20.47 -1.75 -17.80
CA GLU A 90 20.55 -0.38 -17.26
C GLU A 90 19.84 -0.24 -15.90
N LEU A 91 18.98 -1.18 -15.56
CA LEU A 91 18.27 -1.22 -14.28
C LEU A 91 19.24 -1.42 -13.10
N SER A 92 18.86 -0.91 -11.93
CA SER A 92 19.48 -1.29 -10.65
C SER A 92 19.46 -2.82 -10.48
N ASP A 93 20.40 -3.36 -9.71
CA ASP A 93 20.51 -4.81 -9.57
C ASP A 93 19.26 -5.42 -8.93
N GLU A 94 18.61 -4.70 -8.01
CA GLU A 94 17.34 -5.07 -7.39
C GLU A 94 16.19 -5.10 -8.40
N LEU A 95 16.00 -4.03 -9.17
CA LEU A 95 14.90 -3.97 -10.12
C LEU A 95 15.13 -4.91 -11.31
N ARG A 96 16.38 -5.14 -11.70
CA ARG A 96 16.73 -6.16 -12.71
C ARG A 96 16.37 -7.56 -12.24
N GLN A 97 16.54 -7.88 -10.95
CA GLN A 97 16.09 -9.17 -10.41
C GLN A 97 14.57 -9.33 -10.53
N GLU A 98 13.81 -8.26 -10.31
CA GLU A 98 12.35 -8.27 -10.53
C GLU A 98 11.99 -8.46 -12.01
N TRP A 99 12.68 -7.77 -12.91
CA TRP A 99 12.50 -7.95 -14.34
C TRP A 99 12.76 -9.40 -14.75
N VAL A 100 13.87 -10.00 -14.30
CA VAL A 100 14.17 -11.42 -14.55
C VAL A 100 13.08 -12.33 -13.95
N ARG A 101 12.63 -12.08 -12.72
CA ARG A 101 11.57 -12.87 -12.08
C ARG A 101 10.27 -12.84 -12.88
N SER A 102 9.95 -11.69 -13.47
CA SER A 102 8.76 -11.50 -14.31
C SER A 102 8.94 -12.15 -15.70
N SER A 103 10.03 -11.84 -16.41
CA SER A 103 10.28 -12.33 -17.77
C SER A 103 10.55 -13.84 -17.85
N ALA A 104 11.33 -14.37 -16.90
CA ALA A 104 11.63 -15.81 -16.84
C ALA A 104 10.61 -16.60 -16.00
N ARG A 105 9.61 -15.92 -15.40
CA ARG A 105 8.57 -16.51 -14.55
C ARG A 105 9.12 -17.44 -13.45
N THR A 106 10.20 -17.03 -12.79
CA THR A 106 10.92 -17.89 -11.84
C THR A 106 10.14 -18.24 -10.56
N HIS A 107 9.01 -17.55 -10.34
CA HIS A 107 8.10 -17.74 -9.21
C HIS A 107 6.98 -18.74 -9.52
N ALA A 108 6.72 -19.05 -10.79
CA ALA A 108 5.62 -19.92 -11.19
C ALA A 108 6.06 -21.38 -11.26
N ASP A 109 5.17 -22.30 -10.85
CA ASP A 109 5.38 -23.72 -11.14
C ASP A 109 5.00 -24.02 -12.59
N MET A 110 5.93 -24.63 -13.34
CA MET A 110 5.89 -24.69 -14.80
C MET A 110 6.53 -25.98 -15.31
N ALA A 111 5.94 -26.54 -16.36
CA ALA A 111 6.52 -27.69 -17.07
C ALA A 111 7.87 -27.33 -17.73
N PRO A 112 8.78 -28.30 -17.95
CA PRO A 112 10.11 -28.07 -18.53
C PRO A 112 10.10 -27.25 -19.83
N ASP A 113 9.20 -27.56 -20.77
CA ASP A 113 9.11 -26.85 -22.06
C ASP A 113 8.70 -25.39 -21.88
N SER A 114 7.83 -25.10 -20.91
CA SER A 114 7.45 -23.72 -20.60
C SER A 114 8.62 -22.95 -20.02
N ARG A 115 9.40 -23.56 -19.10
CA ARG A 115 10.61 -22.93 -18.55
C ARG A 115 11.63 -22.62 -19.65
N LEU A 116 11.87 -23.57 -20.57
CA LEU A 116 12.74 -23.36 -21.72
C LEU A 116 12.24 -22.22 -22.62
N LYS A 117 10.93 -22.17 -22.90
CA LYS A 117 10.31 -21.09 -23.70
C LYS A 117 10.61 -19.71 -23.11
N TYR A 118 10.37 -19.49 -21.82
CA TYR A 118 10.61 -18.18 -21.20
C TYR A 118 12.10 -17.84 -21.08
N ALA A 119 12.96 -18.85 -20.86
CA ALA A 119 14.40 -18.66 -20.87
C ALA A 119 14.90 -18.20 -22.26
N LEU A 120 14.40 -18.82 -23.34
CA LEU A 120 14.70 -18.40 -24.71
C LEU A 120 14.19 -16.99 -24.98
N GLN A 121 12.95 -16.67 -24.61
CA GLN A 121 12.39 -15.31 -24.79
C GLN A 121 13.21 -14.24 -24.06
N MET A 122 13.60 -14.49 -22.81
CA MET A 122 14.46 -13.57 -22.05
C MET A 122 15.84 -13.44 -22.72
N THR A 123 16.43 -14.55 -23.17
CA THR A 123 17.74 -14.53 -23.84
C THR A 123 17.67 -13.72 -25.13
N ASP A 124 16.63 -13.93 -25.93
CA ASP A 124 16.41 -13.21 -27.19
C ASP A 124 16.19 -11.71 -26.94
N HIS A 125 15.49 -11.36 -25.86
CA HIS A 125 15.34 -9.96 -25.42
C HIS A 125 16.69 -9.31 -25.09
N LEU A 126 17.57 -10.01 -24.37
CA LEU A 126 18.90 -9.52 -23.99
C LEU A 126 19.85 -9.44 -25.19
N VAL A 127 19.91 -10.47 -26.04
CA VAL A 127 20.79 -10.52 -27.22
C VAL A 127 20.42 -9.43 -28.22
N ASN A 128 19.12 -9.22 -28.45
CA ASN A 128 18.64 -8.18 -29.36
C ASN A 128 18.57 -6.79 -28.70
N GLN A 129 19.00 -6.64 -27.45
CA GLN A 129 19.02 -5.37 -26.70
C GLN A 129 17.65 -4.66 -26.74
N LEU A 130 16.58 -5.44 -26.56
CA LEU A 130 15.24 -4.89 -26.63
C LEU A 130 14.95 -4.01 -25.40
N PRO A 131 14.12 -2.97 -25.56
CA PRO A 131 13.67 -2.17 -24.44
C PRO A 131 12.61 -2.91 -23.62
N ILE A 132 12.53 -2.54 -22.34
CA ILE A 132 11.49 -3.00 -21.42
C ILE A 132 10.14 -2.43 -21.86
N ARG A 133 9.14 -3.29 -22.04
CA ARG A 133 7.77 -2.92 -22.45
C ARG A 133 6.73 -3.45 -21.49
N ASP A 134 6.70 -4.77 -21.30
CA ASP A 134 5.80 -5.44 -20.38
C ASP A 134 6.58 -5.80 -19.11
N PHE A 135 6.35 -5.04 -18.05
CA PHE A 135 6.98 -5.28 -16.75
C PHE A 135 5.96 -5.13 -15.64
N GLU A 136 5.76 -6.23 -14.92
CA GLU A 136 4.93 -6.27 -13.73
C GLU A 136 5.70 -6.91 -12.60
N ILE A 137 5.51 -6.35 -11.40
CA ILE A 137 6.10 -6.84 -10.18
C ILE A 137 4.99 -7.43 -9.34
N GLU A 138 5.10 -8.72 -9.05
CA GLU A 138 4.24 -9.34 -8.06
C GLU A 138 4.63 -8.80 -6.68
N ALA A 139 3.69 -8.06 -6.09
CA ALA A 139 3.79 -7.54 -4.73
C ALA A 139 4.12 -8.63 -3.69
N GLY A 140 3.84 -9.90 -3.98
CA GLY A 140 4.04 -11.00 -3.03
C GLY A 140 3.17 -10.84 -1.77
N GLY A 141 3.18 -11.85 -0.90
CA GLY A 141 2.53 -11.76 0.42
C GLY A 141 0.99 -11.79 0.44
N GLY A 142 0.33 -12.00 -0.71
CA GLY A 142 -1.12 -12.20 -0.79
C GLY A 142 -1.96 -10.98 -0.37
N GLY A 143 -1.41 -9.77 -0.50
CA GLY A 143 -2.11 -8.54 -0.10
C GLY A 143 -2.32 -8.50 1.42
N ASN A 144 -1.24 -8.70 2.19
CA ASN A 144 -1.15 -8.62 3.66
C ASN A 144 -0.15 -7.52 4.10
N TRP A 145 -0.45 -6.27 3.76
CA TRP A 145 0.38 -5.11 4.03
C TRP A 145 0.33 -4.67 5.49
N ASP A 146 1.51 -4.58 6.10
CA ASP A 146 1.82 -3.78 7.27
C ASP A 146 3.14 -3.02 7.04
N ASP A 147 3.62 -2.28 8.03
CA ASP A 147 4.85 -1.51 7.89
C ASP A 147 6.07 -2.39 7.61
N GLU A 148 6.16 -3.59 8.19
CA GLU A 148 7.26 -4.54 7.95
C GLU A 148 7.24 -5.06 6.50
N ALA A 149 6.07 -5.43 5.99
CA ALA A 149 5.89 -5.86 4.61
C ALA A 149 6.23 -4.73 3.61
N ILE A 150 5.87 -3.49 3.93
CA ILE A 150 6.21 -2.30 3.11
C ILE A 150 7.73 -2.13 3.06
N TYR A 151 8.42 -2.17 4.19
CA TYR A 151 9.89 -2.10 4.23
C TYR A 151 10.54 -3.24 3.45
N ALA A 152 10.05 -4.48 3.61
CA ALA A 152 10.58 -5.64 2.90
C ALA A 152 10.41 -5.50 1.38
N MET A 153 9.25 -5.02 0.93
CA MET A 153 9.01 -4.75 -0.49
C MET A 153 9.94 -3.65 -1.00
N ALA A 154 10.02 -2.50 -0.33
CA ALA A 154 10.85 -1.41 -0.79
C ALA A 154 12.33 -1.81 -0.89
N LYS A 155 12.83 -2.56 0.10
CA LYS A 155 14.18 -3.16 0.06
C LYS A 155 14.36 -4.09 -1.13
N ARG A 156 13.38 -4.97 -1.42
CA ARG A 156 13.40 -5.88 -2.58
C ARG A 156 13.48 -5.12 -3.91
N LEU A 157 12.91 -3.91 -3.97
CA LEU A 157 12.96 -3.03 -5.14
C LEU A 157 14.21 -2.14 -5.20
N GLY A 158 15.05 -2.13 -4.16
CA GLY A 158 16.15 -1.18 -4.02
C GLY A 158 15.70 0.26 -3.70
N CYS A 159 14.45 0.45 -3.29
CA CYS A 159 13.92 1.73 -2.83
C CYS A 159 14.21 1.90 -1.34
N GLN A 160 15.08 2.85 -0.99
CA GLN A 160 15.33 3.16 0.42
C GLN A 160 14.15 3.94 1.01
N ILE A 161 13.59 3.41 2.10
CA ILE A 161 12.51 4.06 2.84
C ILE A 161 13.10 4.75 4.06
N THR A 162 12.93 6.07 4.12
CA THR A 162 13.36 6.90 5.25
C THR A 162 12.14 7.59 5.82
N ILE A 163 11.70 7.10 6.99
CA ILE A 163 10.53 7.62 7.71
C ILE A 163 11.01 8.40 8.93
N SER A 164 10.38 9.54 9.20
CA SER A 164 10.60 10.36 10.37
C SER A 164 10.35 9.56 11.65
N SER A 165 11.12 9.87 12.70
CA SER A 165 10.96 9.23 14.00
C SER A 165 9.55 9.39 14.55
N THR A 166 8.92 10.55 14.29
CA THR A 166 7.53 10.83 14.67
C THR A 166 6.54 9.90 13.98
N ALA A 167 6.59 9.78 12.65
CA ALA A 167 5.65 8.93 11.91
C ALA A 167 5.85 7.44 12.26
N LEU A 168 7.10 7.00 12.38
CA LEU A 168 7.42 5.63 12.75
C LEU A 168 6.96 5.30 14.19
N ALA A 169 7.22 6.19 15.15
CA ALA A 169 6.74 6.04 16.52
C ALA A 169 5.19 6.02 16.56
N GLY A 170 4.54 6.83 15.71
CA GLY A 170 3.09 6.86 15.57
C GLY A 170 2.49 5.49 15.22
N VAL A 171 3.01 4.84 14.16
CA VAL A 171 2.50 3.52 13.73
C VAL A 171 2.96 2.37 14.62
N LYS A 172 4.11 2.49 15.29
CA LYS A 172 4.62 1.47 16.23
C LYS A 172 4.05 1.58 17.64
N ARG A 173 3.41 2.72 17.98
CA ARG A 173 2.76 2.89 19.29
C ARG A 173 1.71 1.81 19.48
N VAL A 174 1.93 0.96 20.49
CA VAL A 174 0.99 -0.11 20.85
C VAL A 174 -0.36 0.49 21.22
N ARG A 175 -1.41 -0.03 20.58
CA ARG A 175 -2.81 0.32 20.82
C ARG A 175 -3.53 -0.87 21.46
N ARG A 176 -4.23 -1.65 20.65
CA ARG A 176 -5.00 -2.82 21.07
C ARG A 176 -4.25 -4.10 20.76
N ASP A 177 -4.46 -5.11 21.60
CA ASP A 177 -3.90 -6.46 21.44
C ASP A 177 -2.38 -6.51 21.27
N GLY A 178 -1.66 -5.54 21.85
CA GLY A 178 -0.20 -5.45 21.70
C GLY A 178 0.25 -5.03 20.29
N MET A 179 -0.64 -4.53 19.44
CA MET A 179 -0.37 -4.17 18.05
C MET A 179 -0.29 -2.66 17.84
N GLY A 180 0.62 -2.24 16.96
CA GLY A 180 0.64 -0.89 16.39
C GLY A 180 -0.41 -0.73 15.28
N SER A 181 -0.59 0.50 14.80
CA SER A 181 -1.69 0.88 13.90
C SER A 181 -1.74 0.06 12.61
N MET A 182 -0.61 -0.11 11.91
CA MET A 182 -0.57 -0.87 10.65
C MET A 182 -0.91 -2.35 10.85
N LYS A 183 -0.31 -2.97 11.87
CA LYS A 183 -0.55 -4.37 12.21
C LYS A 183 -1.98 -4.63 12.67
N LEU A 184 -2.55 -3.72 13.46
CA LEU A 184 -3.93 -3.80 13.93
C LEU A 184 -4.92 -3.68 12.76
N VAL A 185 -4.71 -2.74 11.83
CA VAL A 185 -5.56 -2.58 10.64
C VAL A 185 -5.54 -3.85 9.79
N LYS A 186 -4.36 -4.42 9.53
CA LYS A 186 -4.21 -5.69 8.83
C LYS A 186 -4.93 -6.84 9.53
N ASP A 187 -4.69 -6.99 10.83
CA ASP A 187 -5.28 -8.06 11.65
C ASP A 187 -6.80 -8.01 11.65
N ARG A 188 -7.38 -6.82 11.87
CA ARG A 188 -8.84 -6.63 11.88
C ARG A 188 -9.46 -6.86 10.51
N ARG A 189 -8.87 -6.34 9.44
CA ARG A 189 -9.34 -6.63 8.08
C ARG A 189 -9.31 -8.13 7.78
N ASN A 190 -8.23 -8.82 8.11
CA ASN A 190 -8.09 -10.25 7.86
C ASN A 190 -9.09 -11.07 8.67
N SER A 191 -9.28 -10.74 9.93
CA SER A 191 -10.23 -11.43 10.81
C SER A 191 -11.67 -11.23 10.33
N LEU A 192 -12.03 -10.03 9.89
CA LEU A 192 -13.33 -9.76 9.26
C LEU A 192 -13.49 -10.51 7.93
N ALA A 193 -12.49 -10.48 7.05
CA ALA A 193 -12.55 -11.10 5.72
C ALA A 193 -12.63 -12.63 5.78
N HIS A 194 -11.93 -13.25 6.74
CA HIS A 194 -12.00 -14.69 6.98
C HIS A 194 -13.20 -15.10 7.83
N GLY A 195 -13.97 -14.15 8.36
CA GLY A 195 -15.14 -14.42 9.21
C GLY A 195 -14.79 -14.98 10.59
N SER A 196 -13.57 -14.78 11.09
CA SER A 196 -13.17 -15.23 12.43
C SER A 196 -13.73 -14.35 13.54
N ILE A 197 -14.11 -13.10 13.22
CA ILE A 197 -14.80 -12.16 14.11
C ILE A 197 -15.96 -11.49 13.37
N SER A 198 -17.03 -11.11 14.09
CA SER A 198 -18.08 -10.27 13.51
C SER A 198 -17.69 -8.79 13.51
N PHE A 199 -18.41 -7.96 12.73
CA PHE A 199 -18.26 -6.50 12.78
C PHE A 199 -18.53 -5.92 14.17
N VAL A 200 -19.46 -6.51 14.93
CA VAL A 200 -19.80 -6.06 16.28
C VAL A 200 -18.66 -6.37 17.25
N ASP A 201 -18.07 -7.56 17.16
CA ASP A 201 -16.95 -7.98 18.01
C ASP A 201 -15.67 -7.20 17.67
N CYS A 202 -15.44 -6.94 16.38
CA CYS A 202 -14.29 -6.20 15.88
C CYS A 202 -14.20 -4.78 16.48
N ALA A 203 -15.34 -4.11 16.64
CA ALA A 203 -15.43 -2.76 17.18
C ALA A 203 -15.74 -2.69 18.68
N ASP A 204 -15.57 -3.80 19.42
CA ASP A 204 -15.87 -3.79 20.84
C ASP A 204 -14.92 -2.87 21.63
N GLY A 205 -15.52 -2.00 22.45
CA GLY A 205 -14.80 -1.00 23.25
C GLY A 205 -14.08 0.09 22.44
N ILE A 206 -14.28 0.18 21.11
CA ILE A 206 -13.66 1.20 20.25
C ILE A 206 -14.48 2.49 20.26
N ILE A 207 -13.78 3.63 20.25
CA ILE A 207 -14.37 4.96 20.10
C ILE A 207 -13.88 5.64 18.80
N ALA A 208 -14.67 6.56 18.25
CA ALA A 208 -14.40 7.23 16.98
C ALA A 208 -13.09 8.02 17.01
N THR A 209 -12.75 8.66 18.13
CA THR A 209 -11.47 9.38 18.28
C THR A 209 -10.25 8.46 18.20
N GLU A 210 -10.37 7.22 18.68
CA GLU A 210 -9.29 6.24 18.57
C GLU A 210 -9.06 5.83 17.10
N LEU A 211 -10.15 5.66 16.34
CA LEU A 211 -10.10 5.37 14.92
C LEU A 211 -9.51 6.54 14.12
N ARG A 212 -9.87 7.78 14.50
CA ARG A 212 -9.32 9.02 13.93
C ARG A 212 -7.81 9.11 14.09
N GLU A 213 -7.32 8.93 15.31
CA GLU A 213 -5.88 8.99 15.59
C GLU A 213 -5.12 7.88 14.85
N MET A 214 -5.67 6.67 14.83
CA MET A 214 -5.08 5.55 14.08
C MET A 214 -5.03 5.88 12.59
N SER A 215 -6.10 6.43 12.02
CA SER A 215 -6.16 6.87 10.62
C SER A 215 -5.08 7.91 10.31
N GLN A 216 -4.87 8.90 11.18
CA GLN A 216 -3.85 9.95 11.01
C GLN A 216 -2.43 9.37 11.10
N GLN A 217 -2.20 8.38 11.97
CA GLN A 217 -0.91 7.69 12.06
C GLN A 217 -0.59 6.90 10.79
N VAL A 218 -1.58 6.16 10.28
CA VAL A 218 -1.47 5.43 9.00
C VAL A 218 -1.23 6.42 7.86
N GLU A 219 -1.97 7.52 7.83
CA GLU A 219 -1.82 8.58 6.82
C GLU A 219 -0.40 9.16 6.81
N SER A 220 0.08 9.63 7.97
CA SER A 220 1.40 10.25 8.10
C SER A 220 2.50 9.30 7.63
N TYR A 221 2.41 8.02 7.97
CA TYR A 221 3.35 7.00 7.55
C TYR A 221 3.30 6.79 6.03
N LEU A 222 2.11 6.56 5.45
CA LEU A 222 1.96 6.32 4.02
C LEU A 222 2.39 7.52 3.17
N ARG A 223 2.15 8.76 3.62
CA ARG A 223 2.63 9.96 2.93
C ARG A 223 4.15 9.98 2.82
N GLU A 224 4.86 9.58 3.86
CA GLU A 224 6.32 9.51 3.83
C GLU A 224 6.84 8.34 2.98
N VAL A 225 6.14 7.20 3.00
CA VAL A 225 6.42 6.09 2.06
C VAL A 225 6.27 6.56 0.61
N ILE A 226 5.14 7.21 0.27
CA ILE A 226 4.90 7.74 -1.08
C ILE A 226 6.02 8.69 -1.49
N LYS A 227 6.45 9.61 -0.61
CA LYS A 227 7.58 10.52 -0.89
C LYS A 227 8.86 9.76 -1.23
N CYS A 228 9.16 8.67 -0.54
CA CYS A 228 10.34 7.85 -0.83
C CYS A 228 10.25 7.18 -2.21
N PHE A 229 9.11 6.56 -2.53
CA PHE A 229 8.87 5.95 -3.85
C PHE A 229 8.90 6.97 -4.99
N ALA A 230 8.30 8.13 -4.75
CA ALA A 230 8.28 9.25 -5.68
C ALA A 230 9.70 9.76 -5.97
N HIS A 231 10.50 9.98 -4.93
CA HIS A 231 11.91 10.35 -5.07
C HIS A 231 12.72 9.28 -5.81
N TYR A 232 12.50 8.00 -5.50
CA TYR A 232 13.14 6.88 -6.20
C TYR A 232 12.87 6.87 -7.71
N ILE A 233 11.65 7.22 -8.12
CA ILE A 233 11.25 7.34 -9.53
C ILE A 233 11.84 8.61 -10.16
N ASP A 234 11.61 9.78 -9.55
CA ASP A 234 12.00 11.08 -10.12
C ASP A 234 13.53 11.25 -10.23
N SER A 235 14.28 10.68 -9.29
CA SER A 235 15.75 10.67 -9.30
C SER A 235 16.34 9.51 -10.13
N TYR A 236 15.50 8.71 -10.80
CA TYR A 236 15.91 7.55 -11.59
C TYR A 236 16.77 6.53 -10.81
N ILE A 237 16.52 6.37 -9.50
CA ILE A 237 17.31 5.49 -8.63
C ILE A 237 17.13 4.02 -9.05
N PHE A 238 16.02 3.71 -9.71
CA PHE A 238 15.77 2.42 -10.38
C PHE A 238 16.73 2.07 -11.52
N LEU A 239 17.58 3.00 -11.94
CA LEU A 239 18.66 2.78 -12.89
C LEU A 239 20.02 2.75 -12.19
N ARG A 240 20.99 2.12 -12.84
CA ARG A 240 22.40 2.19 -12.46
C ARG A 240 22.87 3.65 -12.44
N PRO A 241 23.70 4.05 -11.47
CA PRO A 241 24.15 5.45 -11.34
C PRO A 241 24.70 6.06 -12.62
N GLU A 242 25.43 5.27 -13.41
CA GLU A 242 26.08 5.65 -14.67
C GLU A 242 25.09 6.04 -15.79
N ILE A 243 23.87 5.50 -15.74
CA ILE A 243 22.84 5.67 -16.79
C ILE A 243 21.82 6.75 -16.40
N ARG A 244 21.81 7.19 -15.14
CA ARG A 244 20.83 8.16 -14.65
C ARG A 244 20.93 9.47 -15.43
N PRO A 245 19.81 9.99 -15.98
CA PRO A 245 19.78 11.27 -16.70
C PRO A 245 20.38 12.45 -15.92
N ASN A 246 20.37 12.40 -14.58
CA ASN A 246 20.82 13.48 -13.70
C ASN A 246 22.30 13.36 -13.28
N GLY A 247 23.07 12.42 -13.85
CA GLY A 247 24.51 12.30 -13.58
C GLY A 247 24.90 11.59 -12.28
N GLY A 248 24.02 10.72 -11.74
CA GLY A 248 24.37 9.80 -10.66
C GLY A 248 24.31 10.36 -9.23
N THR A 249 23.88 11.60 -9.02
CA THR A 249 23.69 12.15 -7.66
C THR A 249 22.51 11.48 -6.96
N THR A 250 22.80 10.77 -5.87
CA THR A 250 21.86 10.26 -4.87
C THR A 250 21.43 11.36 -3.92
#